data_AF-A0A966X828-F1
#
_entry.id   AF-A0A966X828-F1
#
_cell.length_a   1.000
_cell.length_b   1.000
_cell.length_c   1.000
_cell.angle_alpha   90.00
_cell.angle_beta   90.00
_cell.angle_gamma   90.00
#
_symmetry.space_group_name_H-M   'P 1'
#
loop_
_entity.id
_entity.type
_entity.pdbx_description
1 polymer ?
#
loop_
_entity_poly.entity_id
_entity_poly.type
_entity_poly.pdbx_seq_one_letter_code
_entity_poly.pdbx_strand_id
1 'polypeptide(L)'
;MMGGRPSGKRPRKGGGAMSQSAVTTRATEETRASLTAPALGAILTAGGAVATVMLALDLTWLGIVALDMYKSQLGTLMRPQPDVLAAGLFYAMYVVATTAYGSMGAKSVGDAVNRGGALGLVAYGTYELTNWAVITGWPVMLVPADIAWGIALTAISSVVGHLVLVRMGRP
;
A
#
# COMPACT_ATOMS: atom_id res chain seq x y z
N MET A 1 45.20 -50.85 44.94
CA MET A 1 44.94 -49.60 45.69
C MET A 1 44.55 -48.51 44.70
N MET A 2 43.62 -47.65 45.14
CA MET A 2 42.87 -46.59 44.47
C MET A 2 43.60 -45.63 43.52
N GLY A 3 42.80 -45.05 42.60
CA GLY A 3 42.93 -43.68 42.07
C GLY A 3 42.82 -43.64 40.56
N GLY A 4 41.94 -42.90 39.88
CA GLY A 4 40.88 -41.96 40.20
C GLY A 4 40.45 -41.39 38.83
N ARG A 5 39.15 -41.43 38.48
CA ARG A 5 38.67 -40.94 37.17
C ARG A 5 38.61 -39.40 37.17
N PRO A 6 39.16 -38.70 36.17
CA PRO A 6 38.88 -37.27 36.00
C PRO A 6 37.48 -37.08 35.42
N SER A 7 36.64 -36.38 36.19
CA SER A 7 35.34 -35.86 35.77
C SER A 7 35.55 -34.67 34.83
N GLY A 8 35.33 -34.89 33.52
CA GLY A 8 35.28 -33.84 32.51
C GLY A 8 33.91 -33.17 32.47
N LYS A 9 33.81 -31.97 33.03
CA LYS A 9 32.61 -31.11 33.02
C LYS A 9 32.16 -30.82 31.57
N ARG A 10 30.88 -31.03 31.27
CA ARG A 10 30.25 -30.52 30.04
C ARG A 10 30.22 -28.98 30.07
N PRO A 11 30.55 -28.28 28.98
CA PRO A 11 30.28 -26.85 28.90
C PRO A 11 28.77 -26.65 28.77
N ARG A 12 28.16 -25.96 29.74
CA ARG A 12 26.83 -25.37 29.59
C ARG A 12 26.93 -24.34 28.47
N LYS A 13 26.33 -24.61 27.31
CA LYS A 13 26.08 -23.60 26.28
C LYS A 13 25.21 -22.52 26.90
N GLY A 14 25.81 -21.36 27.17
CA GLY A 14 25.10 -20.16 27.57
C GLY A 14 24.17 -19.74 26.45
N GLY A 15 22.87 -19.96 26.63
CA GLY A 15 21.84 -19.22 25.92
C GLY A 15 21.95 -17.77 26.39
N GLY A 16 22.69 -16.96 25.63
CA GLY A 16 22.82 -15.53 25.88
C GLY A 16 21.47 -14.87 25.67
N ALA A 17 20.72 -14.66 26.74
CA ALA A 17 19.62 -13.70 26.75
C ALA A 17 20.22 -12.35 26.34
N MET A 18 19.82 -11.88 25.15
CA MET A 18 20.24 -10.58 24.64
C MET A 18 19.79 -9.53 25.67
N SER A 19 20.74 -8.76 26.22
CA SER A 19 20.46 -7.69 27.18
C SER A 19 19.39 -6.75 26.61
N GLN A 20 18.38 -6.37 27.41
CA GLN A 20 17.32 -5.47 26.96
C GLN A 20 17.89 -4.19 26.34
N SER A 21 19.02 -3.68 26.85
CA SER A 21 19.71 -2.53 26.27
C SER A 21 20.17 -2.77 24.83
N ALA A 22 20.66 -3.96 24.49
CA ALA A 22 21.07 -4.30 23.13
C ALA A 22 19.87 -4.44 22.17
N VAL A 23 18.72 -4.90 22.68
CA VAL A 23 17.46 -4.94 21.92
C VAL A 23 16.95 -3.52 21.65
N THR A 24 16.94 -2.66 22.67
CA THR A 24 16.51 -1.27 22.54
C THR A 24 17.42 -0.48 21.60
N THR A 25 18.74 -0.66 21.67
CA THR A 25 19.71 0.00 20.78
C THR A 25 19.53 -0.42 19.33
N ARG A 26 19.32 -1.72 19.05
CA ARG A 26 19.06 -2.19 17.67
C ARG A 26 17.74 -1.65 17.11
N ALA A 27 16.68 -1.64 17.92
CA ALA A 27 15.39 -1.09 17.49
C ALA A 27 15.47 0.41 17.17
N THR A 28 16.27 1.18 17.92
CA THR A 28 16.51 2.60 17.63
C THR A 28 17.40 2.81 16.40
N GLU A 29 18.40 1.95 16.17
CA GLU A 29 19.24 2.02 14.97
C GLU A 29 18.49 1.64 13.69
N GLU A 30 17.66 0.59 13.71
CA GLU A 30 16.82 0.22 12.56
C GLU A 30 15.81 1.32 12.21
N THR A 31 15.20 1.94 13.22
CA THR A 31 14.27 3.08 13.03
C THR A 31 14.99 4.33 12.51
N ARG A 32 16.24 4.56 12.93
CA ARG A 32 17.05 5.68 12.41
C ARG A 32 17.55 5.41 10.99
N ALA A 33 17.89 4.17 10.65
CA ALA A 33 18.33 3.79 9.32
C ALA A 33 17.20 3.94 8.28
N SER A 34 15.95 3.63 8.66
CA SER A 34 14.77 3.78 7.80
C SER A 34 14.35 5.25 7.59
N LEU A 35 14.74 6.16 8.49
CA LEU A 35 14.43 7.60 8.43
C LEU A 35 15.61 8.49 7.99
N THR A 36 16.61 7.92 7.31
CA THR A 36 17.69 8.73 6.74
C THR A 36 17.16 9.67 5.65
N ALA A 37 17.73 10.87 5.48
CA ALA A 37 17.29 11.82 4.45
C ALA A 37 17.23 11.23 3.03
N PRO A 38 18.15 10.34 2.60
CA PRO A 38 18.01 9.62 1.34
C PRO A 38 16.79 8.69 1.31
N ALA A 39 16.40 8.07 2.42
CA ALA A 39 15.22 7.19 2.52
C ALA A 39 13.93 7.97 2.34
N LEU A 40 13.84 9.10 3.02
CA LEU A 40 12.71 10.01 2.87
C LEU A 40 12.61 10.52 1.42
N GLY A 41 13.73 10.89 0.80
CA GLY A 41 13.75 11.32 -0.61
C GLY A 41 13.23 10.25 -1.58
N ALA A 42 13.59 8.98 -1.38
CA ALA A 42 13.09 7.88 -2.21
C ALA A 42 11.60 7.64 -2.03
N ILE A 43 11.11 7.66 -0.79
CA ILE A 43 9.69 7.50 -0.48
C ILE A 43 8.86 8.64 -1.08
N LEU A 44 9.32 9.89 -0.96
CA LEU A 44 8.64 11.05 -1.54
C LEU A 44 8.61 10.98 -3.08
N THR A 45 9.71 10.55 -3.70
CA THR A 45 9.77 10.39 -5.17
C THR A 45 8.83 9.29 -5.64
N ALA A 46 8.81 8.15 -4.95
CA ALA A 46 7.89 7.06 -5.25
C ALA A 46 6.43 7.48 -5.05
N GLY A 47 6.12 8.14 -3.94
CA GLY A 47 4.78 8.67 -3.66
C GLY A 47 4.32 9.70 -4.69
N GLY A 48 5.22 10.58 -5.14
CA GLY A 48 4.93 11.52 -6.23
C GLY A 48 4.64 10.81 -7.56
N ALA A 49 5.37 9.74 -7.88
CA ALA A 49 5.13 8.93 -9.07
C ALA A 49 3.79 8.17 -8.98
N VAL A 50 3.49 7.57 -7.83
CA VAL A 50 2.19 6.93 -7.54
C VAL A 50 1.06 7.94 -7.71
N ALA A 51 1.15 9.12 -7.11
CA ALA A 51 0.15 10.17 -7.23
C ALA A 51 -0.07 10.59 -8.69
N THR A 52 1.02 10.80 -9.43
CA THR A 52 0.95 11.23 -10.83
C THR A 52 0.24 10.20 -11.70
N VAL A 53 0.64 8.93 -11.60
CA VAL A 53 0.05 7.85 -12.40
C VAL A 53 -1.40 7.61 -12.00
N MET A 54 -1.68 7.56 -10.70
CA MET A 54 -3.03 7.37 -10.20
C MET A 54 -3.96 8.48 -10.67
N LEU A 55 -3.58 9.75 -10.48
CA LEU A 55 -4.41 10.89 -10.91
C LEU A 55 -4.57 10.91 -12.43
N ALA A 56 -3.52 10.66 -13.21
CA ALA A 56 -3.62 10.67 -14.66
C ALA A 56 -4.58 9.60 -15.18
N LEU A 57 -4.48 8.37 -14.66
CA LEU A 57 -5.36 7.28 -15.04
C LEU A 57 -6.79 7.54 -14.57
N ASP A 58 -6.97 7.97 -13.33
CA ASP A 58 -8.29 8.08 -12.72
C ASP A 58 -9.07 9.28 -13.25
N LEU A 59 -8.41 10.42 -13.50
CA LEU A 59 -9.05 11.55 -14.19
C LEU A 59 -9.42 11.20 -15.63
N THR A 60 -8.65 10.34 -16.30
CA THR A 60 -9.00 9.81 -17.63
C THR A 60 -10.23 8.90 -17.55
N TRP A 61 -10.29 8.03 -16.55
CA TRP A 61 -11.46 7.18 -16.30
C TRP A 61 -12.71 8.01 -16.04
N LEU A 62 -12.68 8.88 -15.03
CA LEU A 62 -13.84 9.68 -14.63
C LEU A 62 -14.24 10.72 -15.68
N GLY A 63 -13.28 11.33 -16.37
CA GLY A 63 -13.52 12.42 -17.32
C GLY A 63 -13.85 11.97 -18.74
N ILE A 64 -13.51 10.73 -19.12
CA ILE A 64 -13.63 10.27 -20.51
C ILE A 64 -14.30 8.91 -20.59
N VAL A 65 -13.74 7.89 -19.93
CA VAL A 65 -14.16 6.49 -20.15
C VAL A 65 -15.50 6.19 -19.48
N ALA A 66 -15.63 6.58 -18.21
CA ALA A 66 -16.75 6.26 -17.35
C ALA A 66 -17.73 7.44 -17.20
N LEU A 67 -17.41 8.62 -17.74
CA LEU A 67 -18.21 9.84 -17.53
C LEU A 67 -19.69 9.64 -17.86
N ASP A 68 -19.99 9.12 -19.04
CA ASP A 68 -21.37 8.92 -19.51
C ASP A 68 -22.06 7.78 -18.75
N MET A 69 -21.31 6.74 -18.38
CA MET A 69 -21.81 5.66 -17.54
C MET A 69 -22.18 6.19 -16.15
N TYR A 70 -21.33 6.99 -15.50
CA TYR A 70 -21.61 7.56 -14.18
C TYR A 70 -22.80 8.52 -14.24
N LYS A 71 -22.85 9.41 -15.23
CA LYS A 71 -23.98 10.35 -15.40
C LYS A 71 -25.31 9.61 -15.60
N SER A 72 -25.32 8.59 -16.46
CA SER A 72 -26.55 7.84 -16.75
C SER A 72 -27.00 6.94 -15.60
N GLN A 73 -26.05 6.31 -14.90
CA GLN A 73 -26.36 5.36 -13.84
C GLN A 73 -26.64 6.03 -12.49
N LEU A 74 -25.83 7.02 -12.08
CA LEU A 74 -26.01 7.70 -10.79
C LEU A 74 -27.12 8.75 -10.85
N GLY A 75 -27.36 9.38 -12.01
CA GLY A 75 -28.44 10.34 -12.18
C GLY A 75 -28.46 11.41 -11.08
N THR A 76 -29.52 11.42 -10.27
CA THR A 76 -29.71 12.38 -9.17
C THR A 76 -28.77 12.16 -7.97
N LEU A 77 -28.12 11.00 -7.86
CA LEU A 77 -27.10 10.73 -6.84
C LEU A 77 -25.77 11.46 -7.15
N MET A 78 -25.54 11.81 -8.41
CA MET A 78 -24.31 12.49 -8.84
C MET A 78 -24.37 13.98 -8.52
N ARG A 79 -23.35 14.49 -7.82
CA ARG A 79 -23.24 15.93 -7.55
C ARG A 79 -22.94 16.70 -8.85
N PRO A 80 -23.51 17.90 -9.04
CA PRO A 80 -23.22 18.72 -10.23
C PRO A 80 -21.75 19.15 -10.32
N GLN A 81 -21.10 19.33 -9.18
CA GLN A 81 -19.69 19.66 -9.06
C GLN A 81 -19.05 18.73 -8.03
N PRO A 82 -17.84 18.18 -8.32
CA PRO A 82 -17.10 17.38 -7.36
C PRO A 82 -16.79 18.17 -6.09
N ASP A 83 -16.84 17.49 -4.95
CA ASP A 83 -16.36 18.02 -3.68
C ASP A 83 -14.84 17.93 -3.62
N VAL A 84 -14.15 19.04 -3.88
CA VAL A 84 -12.69 19.08 -4.03
C VAL A 84 -11.97 18.71 -2.74
N LEU A 85 -12.55 19.05 -1.57
CA LEU A 85 -11.95 18.70 -0.28
C LEU A 85 -12.01 17.19 -0.05
N ALA A 86 -13.18 16.57 -0.26
CA ALA A 86 -13.33 15.12 -0.12
C ALA A 86 -12.40 14.36 -1.09
N ALA A 87 -12.33 14.80 -2.35
CA ALA A 87 -11.43 14.22 -3.35
C ALA A 87 -9.95 14.35 -2.95
N GLY A 88 -9.53 15.54 -2.50
CA GLY A 88 -8.16 15.78 -2.05
C GLY A 88 -7.76 14.91 -0.86
N LEU A 89 -8.64 14.76 0.13
CA LEU A 89 -8.40 13.90 1.29
C LEU A 89 -8.29 12.42 0.86
N PHE A 90 -9.18 11.96 -0.03
CA PHE A 90 -9.12 10.60 -0.57
C PHE A 90 -7.77 10.35 -1.25
N TYR A 91 -7.37 11.17 -2.23
CA TYR A 91 -6.12 10.93 -2.96
C TYR A 91 -4.91 11.03 -2.04
N ALA A 92 -4.87 11.96 -1.08
CA ALA A 92 -3.78 12.06 -0.14
C ALA A 92 -3.62 10.76 0.70
N MET A 93 -4.71 10.25 1.27
CA MET A 93 -4.69 9.00 2.04
C MET A 93 -4.36 7.79 1.16
N TYR A 94 -4.97 7.73 -0.03
CA TYR A 94 -4.85 6.58 -0.90
C TYR A 94 -3.45 6.46 -1.51
N VAL A 95 -2.84 7.58 -1.94
CA VAL A 95 -1.44 7.60 -2.38
C VAL A 95 -0.50 7.12 -1.28
N VAL A 96 -0.70 7.56 -0.03
CA VAL A 96 0.11 7.09 1.10
C VAL A 96 -0.03 5.58 1.28
N ALA A 97 -1.27 5.06 1.28
CA ALA A 97 -1.53 3.63 1.42
C ALA A 97 -0.92 2.82 0.26
N THR A 98 -1.11 3.24 -1.00
CA THR A 98 -0.55 2.58 -2.18
C THR A 98 0.98 2.61 -2.18
N THR A 99 1.58 3.72 -1.74
CA THR A 99 3.04 3.81 -1.62
C THR A 99 3.57 2.89 -0.54
N ALA A 100 3.01 2.96 0.68
CA ALA A 100 3.50 2.19 1.82
C ALA A 100 3.21 0.68 1.70
N TYR A 101 1.97 0.30 1.37
CA TYR A 101 1.56 -1.10 1.31
C TYR A 101 1.83 -1.74 -0.07
N GLY A 102 1.49 -1.03 -1.14
CA GLY A 102 1.55 -1.53 -2.51
C GLY A 102 2.96 -1.50 -3.10
N SER A 103 3.70 -0.41 -2.87
CA SER A 103 5.01 -0.19 -3.50
C SER A 103 6.18 -0.63 -2.62
N MET A 104 6.28 -0.08 -1.41
CA MET A 104 7.37 -0.37 -0.47
C MET A 104 7.28 -1.78 0.12
N GLY A 105 6.06 -2.31 0.27
CA GLY A 105 5.88 -3.68 0.77
C GLY A 105 6.23 -4.76 -0.24
N ALA A 106 6.36 -4.41 -1.52
CA ALA A 106 6.51 -5.36 -2.61
C ALA A 106 7.96 -5.84 -2.77
N LYS A 107 8.13 -7.16 -2.92
CA LYS A 107 9.46 -7.79 -3.14
C LYS A 107 9.80 -8.02 -4.61
N SER A 108 8.82 -7.85 -5.49
CA SER A 108 8.94 -8.00 -6.93
C SER A 108 7.79 -7.27 -7.62
N VAL A 109 7.86 -7.09 -8.94
CA VAL A 109 6.77 -6.52 -9.74
C VAL A 109 5.47 -7.33 -9.57
N GLY A 110 5.54 -8.67 -9.56
CA GLY A 110 4.36 -9.51 -9.34
C GLY A 110 3.74 -9.33 -7.95
N ASP A 111 4.59 -9.15 -6.93
CA ASP A 111 4.12 -8.83 -5.56
C ASP A 111 3.49 -7.44 -5.50
N ALA A 112 4.03 -6.45 -6.23
CA ALA A 112 3.45 -5.10 -6.34
C ALA A 112 2.08 -5.13 -7.02
N VAL A 113 1.91 -5.94 -8.07
CA VAL A 113 0.59 -6.17 -8.71
C VAL A 113 -0.39 -6.78 -7.70
N ASN A 114 0.01 -7.81 -6.97
CA ASN A 114 -0.87 -8.48 -6.01
C ASN A 114 -1.25 -7.58 -4.83
N ARG A 115 -0.29 -6.84 -4.26
CA ARG A 115 -0.53 -5.92 -3.14
C ARG A 115 -1.37 -4.73 -3.58
N GLY A 116 -1.02 -4.10 -4.70
CA GLY A 116 -1.79 -3.00 -5.27
C GLY A 116 -3.20 -3.44 -5.64
N GLY A 117 -3.33 -4.56 -6.33
CA GLY A 117 -4.63 -5.12 -6.71
C GLY A 117 -5.49 -5.50 -5.51
N ALA A 118 -4.91 -6.09 -4.46
CA ALA A 118 -5.63 -6.40 -3.22
C ALA A 118 -6.10 -5.13 -2.50
N LEU A 119 -5.26 -4.09 -2.44
CA LEU A 119 -5.64 -2.78 -1.88
C LEU A 119 -6.77 -2.13 -2.71
N GLY A 120 -6.69 -2.22 -4.04
CA GLY A 120 -7.74 -1.78 -4.96
C GLY A 120 -9.06 -2.49 -4.73
N LEU A 121 -9.02 -3.83 -4.70
CA LEU A 121 -10.19 -4.67 -4.43
C LEU A 121 -10.85 -4.31 -3.10
N VAL A 122 -10.07 -4.16 -2.03
CA VAL A 122 -10.63 -3.84 -0.71
C VAL A 122 -11.21 -2.43 -0.69
N ALA A 123 -10.50 -1.43 -1.22
CA ALA A 123 -10.98 -0.05 -1.18
C ALA A 123 -12.25 0.16 -2.04
N TYR A 124 -12.19 -0.23 -3.31
CA TYR A 124 -13.31 -0.04 -4.24
C TYR A 124 -14.44 -1.01 -3.94
N GLY A 125 -14.12 -2.24 -3.54
CA GLY A 125 -15.11 -3.21 -3.07
C GLY A 125 -15.83 -2.73 -1.82
N THR A 126 -15.12 -2.15 -0.85
CA THR A 126 -15.78 -1.59 0.35
C THR A 126 -16.72 -0.46 -0.05
N TYR A 127 -16.29 0.45 -0.92
CA TYR A 127 -17.13 1.56 -1.38
C TYR A 127 -18.38 1.06 -2.13
N GLU A 128 -18.20 0.30 -3.21
CA GLU A 128 -19.29 -0.17 -4.06
C GLU A 128 -20.25 -1.11 -3.32
N LEU A 129 -19.73 -2.10 -2.58
CA LEU A 129 -20.59 -3.08 -1.90
C LEU A 129 -21.32 -2.46 -0.71
N THR A 130 -20.70 -1.54 0.02
CA THR A 130 -21.39 -0.84 1.12
C THR A 130 -22.48 0.06 0.58
N ASN A 131 -22.19 0.85 -0.47
CA ASN A 131 -23.20 1.71 -1.09
C ASN A 131 -24.35 0.87 -1.67
N TRP A 132 -24.04 -0.25 -2.32
CA TRP A 132 -25.07 -1.15 -2.82
C TRP A 132 -25.95 -1.73 -1.70
N ALA A 133 -25.37 -1.98 -0.52
CA ALA A 133 -26.11 -2.49 0.63
C ALA A 133 -27.00 -1.43 1.31
N VAL A 134 -26.62 -0.15 1.30
CA VAL A 134 -27.27 0.89 2.14
C VAL A 134 -28.00 1.99 1.36
N ILE A 135 -27.70 2.20 0.07
CA ILE A 135 -28.29 3.25 -0.77
C ILE A 135 -29.34 2.63 -1.70
N THR A 136 -30.59 3.05 -1.54
CA THR A 136 -31.67 2.68 -2.46
C THR A 136 -31.38 3.16 -3.87
N GLY A 137 -31.41 2.24 -4.84
CA GLY A 137 -31.18 2.56 -6.25
C GLY A 137 -29.71 2.63 -6.65
N TRP A 138 -28.79 2.11 -5.84
CA TRP A 138 -27.38 2.01 -6.25
C TRP A 138 -27.23 1.18 -7.53
N PRO A 139 -26.51 1.64 -8.57
CA PRO A 139 -26.47 0.95 -9.85
C PRO A 139 -25.58 -0.30 -9.82
N VAL A 140 -26.21 -1.48 -9.85
CA VAL A 140 -25.51 -2.79 -9.76
C VAL A 140 -24.44 -2.97 -10.86
N MET A 141 -24.64 -2.37 -12.04
CA MET A 141 -23.68 -2.48 -13.13
C MET A 141 -22.40 -1.67 -12.90
N LEU A 142 -22.42 -0.64 -12.03
CA LEU A 142 -21.22 0.11 -11.64
C LEU A 142 -20.31 -0.73 -10.73
N VAL A 143 -20.89 -1.54 -9.85
CA VAL A 143 -20.17 -2.33 -8.85
C VAL A 143 -19.00 -3.13 -9.44
N PRO A 144 -19.21 -4.07 -10.39
CA PRO A 144 -18.11 -4.85 -10.93
C PRO A 144 -17.15 -4.01 -11.79
N ALA A 145 -17.66 -2.97 -12.47
CA ALA A 145 -16.84 -2.12 -13.33
C ALA A 145 -15.85 -1.29 -12.49
N ASP A 146 -16.33 -0.66 -11.42
CA ASP A 146 -15.51 0.21 -10.58
C ASP A 146 -14.55 -0.60 -9.70
N ILE A 147 -14.96 -1.78 -9.21
CA ILE A 147 -14.05 -2.71 -8.54
C ILE A 147 -12.91 -3.14 -9.49
N ALA A 148 -13.24 -3.53 -10.72
CA ALA A 148 -12.22 -3.94 -11.71
C ALA A 148 -11.26 -2.79 -12.03
N TRP A 149 -11.78 -1.57 -12.19
CA TRP A 149 -10.97 -0.37 -12.38
C TRP A 149 -10.07 -0.10 -11.18
N GLY A 150 -10.60 -0.14 -9.96
CA GLY A 150 -9.86 0.06 -8.73
C GLY A 150 -8.69 -0.91 -8.54
N ILE A 151 -8.89 -2.18 -8.90
CA ILE A 151 -7.83 -3.20 -8.92
C ILE A 151 -6.74 -2.79 -9.92
N ALA A 152 -7.11 -2.49 -11.17
CA ALA A 152 -6.17 -2.15 -12.22
C ALA A 152 -5.38 -0.88 -11.91
N LEU A 153 -6.08 0.20 -11.54
CA LEU A 153 -5.51 1.50 -11.17
C LEU A 153 -4.47 1.35 -10.06
N THR A 154 -4.83 0.62 -9.00
CA THR A 154 -3.99 0.51 -7.80
C THR A 154 -2.81 -0.44 -8.02
N ALA A 155 -3.00 -1.51 -8.80
CA ALA A 155 -1.91 -2.39 -9.23
C ALA A 155 -0.89 -1.65 -10.08
N ILE A 156 -1.33 -0.92 -11.11
CA ILE A 156 -0.44 -0.15 -11.99
C ILE A 156 0.33 0.90 -11.18
N SER A 157 -0.37 1.66 -10.34
CA SER A 157 0.26 2.69 -9.50
C SER A 157 1.28 2.09 -8.54
N SER A 158 0.99 0.94 -7.93
CA SER A 158 1.92 0.23 -7.03
C SER A 158 3.17 -0.27 -7.77
N VAL A 159 3.01 -0.79 -8.99
CA VAL A 159 4.15 -1.21 -9.82
C VAL A 159 5.06 -0.02 -10.12
N VAL A 160 4.50 1.13 -10.50
CA VAL A 160 5.30 2.33 -10.78
C VAL A 160 6.06 2.79 -9.53
N GLY A 161 5.40 2.86 -8.38
CA GLY A 161 6.07 3.20 -7.13
C GLY A 161 7.19 2.21 -6.79
N HIS A 162 6.96 0.91 -6.94
CA HIS A 162 7.96 -0.13 -6.71
C HIS A 162 9.16 0.01 -7.67
N LEU A 163 8.92 0.26 -8.95
CA LEU A 163 10.00 0.45 -9.93
C LEU A 163 10.85 1.69 -9.63
N VAL A 164 10.24 2.78 -9.18
CA VAL A 164 10.98 3.98 -8.72
C VAL A 164 11.88 3.64 -7.54
N LEU A 165 11.35 2.94 -6.54
CA LEU A 165 12.10 2.52 -5.35
C LEU A 165 13.29 1.61 -5.71
N VAL A 166 13.07 0.59 -6.54
CA VAL A 166 14.12 -0.29 -7.07
C VAL A 166 15.18 0.53 -7.82
N ARG A 167 14.76 1.48 -8.67
CA ARG A 167 15.69 2.31 -9.46
C ARG A 167 16.56 3.22 -8.60
N MET A 168 16.10 3.57 -7.40
CA MET A 168 16.83 4.35 -6.39
C MET A 168 17.63 3.47 -5.41
N GLY A 169 17.71 2.15 -5.67
CA GLY A 169 18.47 1.21 -4.82
C GLY A 169 17.78 0.88 -3.50
N ARG A 170 16.45 1.03 -3.43
CA ARG A 170 15.62 0.71 -2.26
C ARG A 170 14.51 -0.29 -2.61
N PRO A 171 14.84 -1.55 -2.92
CA PRO A 171 13.85 -2.57 -3.24
C PRO A 171 12.94 -2.92 -2.05
#